data_AF-A0A2I1H8K0-F1
#
_entry.id   AF-A0A2I1H8K0-F1
#
_cell.length_a   1.000
_cell.length_b   1.000
_cell.length_c   1.000
_cell.angle_alpha   90.00
_cell.angle_beta   90.00
_cell.angle_gamma   90.00
#
_symmetry.space_group_name_H-M   'P 1'
#
loop_
_entity.id
_entity.type
_entity.pdbx_description
1 polymer ?
#
loop_
_entity_poly.entity_id
_entity_poly.type
_entity_poly.pdbx_seq_one_letter_code
_entity_poly.pdbx_strand_id
1 'polypeptide(L)'
;MQTFLTTPKYNKFYIYKTPTSQYQRFCNAFGYYRMVNTKNPMYPKVGLCIECSNAWKEIRHKSQEEIKNKIREYLATKITIQVSQRPIEEIIVVDTTPPNAAAQKKAAEAISATNTKLAELQRIYNSTTDL
;
A
#
# COMPACT_ATOMS: atom_id res chain seq x y z
N MET A 1 -20.19 -0.98 9.61
CA MET A 1 -18.91 -1.48 9.10
C MET A 1 -18.31 -0.40 8.20
N GLN A 2 -17.41 0.45 8.72
CA GLN A 2 -16.77 1.51 7.93
C GLN A 2 -15.55 0.93 7.20
N THR A 3 -15.53 0.97 5.88
CA THR A 3 -14.37 0.57 5.07
C THR A 3 -13.43 1.76 4.91
N PHE A 4 -12.18 1.59 5.34
CA PHE A 4 -11.12 2.57 5.10
C PHE A 4 -10.27 2.10 3.92
N LEU A 5 -10.09 2.98 2.93
CA LEU A 5 -9.16 2.76 1.84
C LEU A 5 -7.76 3.05 2.37
N THR A 6 -6.92 2.01 2.45
CA THR A 6 -5.52 2.17 2.83
C THR A 6 -4.65 1.78 1.65
N THR A 7 -3.71 2.66 1.28
CA THR A 7 -2.66 2.28 0.34
C THR A 7 -1.54 1.60 1.12
N PRO A 8 -1.25 0.31 0.89
CA PRO A 8 -0.16 -0.35 1.58
C PRO A 8 1.17 0.31 1.17
N LYS A 9 2.01 0.66 2.15
CA LYS A 9 3.31 1.27 1.90
C LYS A 9 4.36 0.18 1.68
N TYR A 10 4.78 -0.01 0.44
CA TYR A 10 5.81 -0.98 0.07
C TYR A 10 7.20 -0.32 0.06
N ASN A 11 8.16 -0.87 0.80
CA ASN A 11 9.50 -0.33 0.90
C ASN A 11 10.39 -0.79 -0.27
N LYS A 12 10.92 0.16 -1.05
CA LYS A 12 11.84 -0.12 -2.17
C LYS A 12 13.26 -0.51 -1.71
N PHE A 13 13.62 -0.28 -0.45
CA PHE A 13 14.91 -0.62 0.17
C PHE A 13 14.76 -1.66 1.29
N TYR A 14 13.88 -2.64 1.08
CA TYR A 14 13.43 -3.57 2.12
C TYR A 14 14.51 -4.58 2.56
N ILE A 15 15.29 -5.12 1.62
CA ILE A 15 16.31 -6.13 1.89
C ILE A 15 17.61 -5.43 2.30
N TYR A 16 18.11 -4.56 1.42
CA TYR A 16 19.34 -3.79 1.64
C TYR A 16 19.01 -2.31 1.79
N LYS A 17 19.29 -1.74 2.97
CA LYS A 17 19.00 -0.32 3.26
C LYS A 17 19.81 0.63 2.36
N THR A 18 21.05 0.25 2.05
CA THR A 18 22.01 1.05 1.27
C THR A 18 22.59 0.19 0.15
N PRO A 19 21.88 0.00 -0.97
CA PRO A 19 22.31 -0.90 -2.04
C PRO A 19 23.47 -0.30 -2.85
N THR A 20 24.66 -0.86 -2.70
CA THR A 20 25.89 -0.45 -3.39
C THR A 20 26.12 -1.24 -4.67
N SER A 21 25.80 -2.54 -4.68
CA SER A 21 26.00 -3.40 -5.84
C SER A 21 24.75 -3.52 -6.73
N GLN A 22 24.95 -3.87 -7.99
CA GLN A 22 23.85 -4.14 -8.93
C GLN A 22 22.95 -5.28 -8.44
N TYR A 23 23.55 -6.33 -7.85
CA TYR A 23 22.83 -7.42 -7.21
C TYR A 23 21.92 -6.92 -6.07
N GLN A 24 22.42 -6.04 -5.19
CA GLN A 24 21.62 -5.51 -4.10
C GLN A 24 20.45 -4.64 -4.61
N ARG A 25 20.70 -3.82 -5.65
CA ARG A 25 19.64 -3.05 -6.32
C ARG A 25 18.59 -3.96 -6.94
N PHE A 26 19.03 -5.05 -7.59
CA PHE A 26 18.15 -6.06 -8.15
C PHE A 26 17.30 -6.75 -7.07
N CYS A 27 17.90 -7.24 -5.98
CA CYS A 27 17.13 -7.89 -4.92
C CYS A 27 16.11 -6.95 -4.26
N ASN A 28 16.46 -5.70 -4.04
CA ASN A 28 15.51 -4.71 -3.53
C ASN A 28 14.33 -4.49 -4.50
N ALA A 29 14.61 -4.35 -5.80
CA ALA A 29 13.57 -4.20 -6.82
C ALA A 29 12.68 -5.45 -6.93
N PHE A 30 13.29 -6.63 -6.97
CA PHE A 30 12.59 -7.91 -6.96
C PHE A 30 11.73 -8.08 -5.71
N GLY A 31 12.25 -7.74 -4.52
CA GLY A 31 11.52 -7.76 -3.27
C GLY A 31 10.30 -6.84 -3.30
N TYR A 32 10.45 -5.62 -3.83
CA TYR A 32 9.33 -4.71 -4.03
C TYR A 32 8.25 -5.31 -4.93
N TYR A 33 8.64 -5.82 -6.11
CA TYR A 33 7.74 -6.50 -7.05
C TYR A 33 6.97 -7.66 -6.38
N ARG A 34 7.66 -8.51 -5.61
CA ARG A 34 7.04 -9.63 -4.90
C ARG A 34 6.07 -9.18 -3.81
N MET A 35 6.45 -8.19 -2.99
CA MET A 35 5.55 -7.66 -1.95
C MET A 35 4.28 -7.04 -2.54
N VAL A 36 4.41 -6.30 -3.64
CA VAL A 36 3.25 -5.69 -4.33
C VAL A 36 2.33 -6.79 -4.88
N ASN A 37 2.87 -7.77 -5.60
CA ASN A 37 2.06 -8.84 -6.22
C ASN A 37 1.41 -9.77 -5.19
N THR A 38 2.13 -10.10 -4.12
CA THR A 38 1.60 -10.93 -3.02
C THR A 38 0.74 -10.14 -2.05
N LYS A 39 0.60 -8.83 -2.26
CA LYS A 39 -0.16 -7.94 -1.39
C LYS A 39 0.32 -7.97 0.08
N ASN A 40 1.58 -8.36 0.30
CA ASN A 40 2.17 -8.54 1.62
C ASN A 40 3.37 -7.58 1.81
N PRO A 41 3.18 -6.43 2.49
CA PRO A 41 4.25 -5.46 2.72
C PRO A 41 5.32 -5.94 3.73
N MET A 42 5.05 -7.02 4.49
CA MET A 42 5.96 -7.64 5.45
C MET A 42 6.35 -9.05 5.00
N TYR A 43 6.60 -9.22 3.70
CA TYR A 43 7.01 -10.52 3.17
C TYR A 43 8.30 -11.01 3.86
N PRO A 44 8.41 -12.31 4.21
CA PRO A 44 9.59 -12.86 4.89
C PRO A 44 10.88 -12.62 4.09
N LYS A 45 11.85 -11.93 4.71
CA LYS A 45 13.12 -11.58 4.06
C LYS A 45 13.91 -12.80 3.60
N VAL A 46 13.88 -13.89 4.39
CA VAL A 46 14.58 -15.15 4.05
C VAL A 46 14.05 -15.71 2.72
N GLY A 47 12.73 -15.76 2.54
CA GLY A 47 12.12 -16.20 1.28
C GLY A 47 12.51 -15.31 0.10
N LEU A 48 12.48 -13.98 0.29
CA LEU A 48 12.92 -13.04 -0.76
C LEU A 48 14.39 -13.22 -1.14
N CYS A 49 15.29 -13.50 -0.19
CA CYS A 49 16.69 -13.72 -0.49
C CYS A 49 16.90 -14.98 -1.34
N ILE A 50 16.20 -16.08 -1.03
CA ILE A 50 16.28 -17.34 -1.79
C ILE A 50 15.74 -17.13 -3.20
N GLU A 51 14.53 -16.56 -3.31
CA GLU A 51 13.90 -16.28 -4.60
C GLU A 51 14.71 -15.30 -5.45
N CYS A 52 15.24 -14.22 -4.84
CA CYS A 52 16.12 -13.29 -5.52
C CYS A 52 17.37 -14.00 -6.04
N SER A 53 17.99 -14.86 -5.24
CA SER A 53 19.21 -15.57 -5.62
C SER A 53 18.97 -16.44 -6.85
N ASN A 54 17.81 -17.09 -6.94
CA ASN A 54 17.43 -17.89 -8.11
C ASN A 54 17.14 -16.99 -9.32
N ALA A 55 16.34 -15.93 -9.16
CA ALA A 55 16.06 -14.99 -10.25
C ALA A 55 17.33 -14.28 -10.76
N TRP A 56 18.31 -14.04 -9.89
CA TRP A 56 19.57 -13.43 -10.24
C TRP A 56 20.44 -14.33 -11.11
N LYS A 57 20.43 -15.66 -10.88
CA LYS A 57 21.19 -16.62 -11.71
C LYS A 57 20.80 -16.56 -13.18
N GLU A 58 19.53 -16.34 -13.47
CA GLU A 58 19.00 -16.25 -14.84
C GLU A 58 19.40 -14.96 -15.56
N ILE A 59 19.67 -13.88 -14.83
CA ILE A 59 19.88 -12.55 -15.41
C ILE A 59 21.31 -12.01 -15.27
N ARG A 60 22.12 -12.54 -14.36
CA ARG A 60 23.50 -12.07 -14.09
C ARG A 60 24.44 -12.17 -15.28
N HIS A 61 24.11 -12.99 -16.28
CA HIS A 61 24.88 -13.18 -17.50
C HIS A 61 24.50 -12.21 -18.63
N LYS A 62 23.42 -11.44 -18.44
CA LYS A 62 22.93 -10.48 -19.43
C LYS A 62 23.73 -9.18 -19.41
N SER A 63 23.48 -8.33 -20.41
CA SER A 63 24.11 -7.02 -20.48
C SER A 63 23.72 -6.13 -19.29
N GLN A 64 24.60 -5.17 -18.97
CA GLN A 64 24.35 -4.18 -17.92
C GLN A 64 23.04 -3.40 -18.15
N GLU A 65 22.70 -3.12 -19.40
CA GLU A 65 21.49 -2.38 -19.75
C GLU A 65 20.22 -3.23 -19.57
N GLU A 66 20.25 -4.51 -19.94
CA GLU A 66 19.13 -5.42 -19.67
C GLU A 66 18.86 -5.58 -18.18
N ILE A 67 19.92 -5.68 -17.36
CA ILE A 67 19.76 -5.78 -15.90
C ILE A 67 19.14 -4.47 -15.36
N LYS A 68 19.60 -3.30 -15.82
CA LYS A 68 19.01 -2.00 -15.43
C LYS A 68 17.55 -1.89 -15.86
N ASN A 69 17.22 -2.31 -17.08
CA ASN A 69 15.84 -2.37 -17.57
C ASN A 69 14.96 -3.24 -16.68
N LYS A 70 15.43 -4.43 -16.31
CA LYS A 70 14.66 -5.33 -15.43
C LYS A 70 14.43 -4.74 -14.04
N ILE A 71 15.43 -4.06 -13.48
CA ILE A 71 15.28 -3.33 -12.21
C ILE A 71 14.19 -2.26 -12.33
N ARG A 72 14.19 -1.47 -13.43
CA ARG A 72 13.16 -0.45 -13.67
C ARG A 72 11.77 -1.07 -13.80
N GLU A 73 11.65 -2.17 -14.52
CA GLU A 73 10.40 -2.94 -14.68
C GLU A 73 9.84 -3.35 -13.31
N TYR A 74 10.64 -3.97 -12.45
CA TYR A 74 10.20 -4.36 -11.10
C TYR A 74 9.81 -3.16 -10.23
N LEU A 75 10.51 -2.04 -10.32
CA LEU A 75 10.16 -0.84 -9.56
C LEU A 75 8.93 -0.11 -10.09
N ALA A 76 8.54 -0.36 -11.34
CA ALA A 76 7.34 0.18 -11.97
C ALA A 76 6.07 -0.64 -11.69
N THR A 77 6.16 -1.71 -10.91
CA THR A 77 5.01 -2.54 -10.51
C THR A 77 3.92 -1.67 -9.90
N LYS A 78 2.72 -1.70 -10.50
CA LYS A 78 1.58 -0.88 -10.09
C LYS A 78 1.07 -1.34 -8.72
N ILE A 79 0.87 -0.39 -7.82
CA ILE A 79 0.26 -0.66 -6.51
C ILE A 79 -1.26 -0.59 -6.66
N THR A 80 -1.96 -1.66 -6.27
CA THR A 80 -3.42 -1.65 -6.18
C THR A 80 -3.88 -1.16 -4.80
N ILE A 81 -4.89 -0.29 -4.76
CA ILE A 81 -5.53 0.14 -3.50
C ILE A 81 -6.19 -1.09 -2.86
N GLN A 82 -6.02 -1.23 -1.54
CA GLN A 82 -6.65 -2.32 -0.79
C GLN A 82 -7.68 -1.77 0.18
N VAL A 83 -8.85 -2.43 0.19
CA VAL A 83 -9.91 -2.18 1.17
C VAL A 83 -9.50 -2.90 2.45
N SER A 84 -9.11 -2.14 3.48
CA SER A 84 -8.81 -2.71 4.79
C SER A 84 -10.11 -2.79 5.58
N GLN A 85 -10.67 -3.99 5.69
CA GLN A 85 -11.71 -4.30 6.67
C GLN A 85 -11.01 -4.54 8.01
N ARG A 86 -10.57 -3.48 8.69
CA ARG A 86 -10.20 -3.64 10.09
C ARG A 86 -11.49 -3.79 10.89
N PRO A 87 -11.61 -4.77 11.81
CA PRO A 87 -12.55 -4.63 12.91
C PRO A 87 -12.23 -3.28 13.56
N ILE A 88 -13.25 -2.46 13.79
CA ILE A 88 -13.10 -1.29 14.63
C ILE A 88 -12.75 -1.88 15.99
N GLU A 89 -11.47 -1.84 16.38
CA GLU A 89 -11.17 -1.80 17.82
C GLU A 89 -11.90 -0.57 18.31
N GLU A 90 -12.95 -0.83 19.09
CA GLU A 90 -13.79 0.16 19.72
C GLU A 90 -12.84 1.15 20.39
N ILE A 91 -12.60 2.28 19.74
CA ILE A 91 -11.93 3.41 20.37
C ILE A 91 -12.84 3.70 21.53
N ILE A 92 -12.40 3.34 22.74
CA ILE A 92 -13.03 3.77 23.98
C ILE A 92 -13.09 5.28 23.85
N VAL A 93 -14.27 5.77 23.48
CA VAL A 93 -14.55 7.18 23.40
C VAL A 93 -14.38 7.64 24.83
N VAL A 94 -13.22 8.22 25.14
CA VAL A 94 -13.10 9.11 26.28
C VAL A 94 -14.21 10.12 26.09
N ASP A 95 -15.21 9.98 26.95
CA ASP A 95 -16.42 10.77 27.05
C ASP A 95 -16.04 12.26 27.02
N THR A 96 -16.01 12.79 25.81
CA THR A 96 -15.93 14.22 25.55
C THR A 96 -17.23 14.58 24.86
N THR A 97 -18.33 14.26 25.53
CA THR A 97 -19.61 14.89 25.24
C THR A 97 -19.39 16.41 25.20
N PRO A 98 -19.64 17.08 24.06
CA PRO A 98 -19.50 18.52 23.97
C PRO A 98 -20.36 19.17 25.06
N PRO A 99 -19.84 20.18 25.78
CA PRO A 99 -20.38 20.62 27.07
C PRO A 99 -21.77 21.26 26.99
N ASN A 100 -22.32 21.48 25.79
CA ASN A 100 -23.66 22.02 25.59
C ASN A 100 -24.35 21.44 24.34
N ALA A 101 -25.69 21.50 24.34
CA ALA A 101 -26.54 20.94 23.28
C ALA A 101 -26.28 21.55 21.89
N ALA A 102 -25.86 22.82 21.81
CA ALA A 102 -25.55 23.48 20.54
C ALA A 102 -24.29 22.89 19.89
N ALA A 103 -23.25 22.63 20.67
CA ALA A 103 -22.02 21.99 20.19
C ALA A 103 -22.27 20.56 19.72
N GLN A 104 -23.15 19.82 20.42
CA GLN A 104 -23.57 18.47 20.02
C GLN A 104 -24.32 18.48 18.69
N LYS A 105 -25.28 19.41 18.52
CA LYS A 105 -26.02 19.57 17.27
C LYS A 105 -25.07 19.90 16.11
N LYS A 106 -24.13 20.81 16.31
CA LYS A 106 -23.13 21.18 15.29
C LYS A 106 -22.21 20.00 14.92
N ALA A 107 -21.82 19.19 15.90
CA ALA A 107 -21.04 17.98 15.63
C ALA A 107 -21.85 16.95 14.82
N ALA A 108 -23.12 16.73 15.18
CA ALA A 108 -24.01 15.83 14.46
C ALA A 108 -24.25 16.29 13.00
N GLU A 109 -24.47 17.58 12.79
CA GLU A 109 -24.62 18.18 11.46
C GLU A 109 -23.34 18.04 10.62
N ALA A 110 -22.17 18.27 11.22
CA ALA A 110 -20.88 18.09 10.54
C ALA A 110 -20.63 16.64 10.14
N ILE A 111 -20.98 15.68 11.00
CA ILE A 111 -20.89 14.24 10.70
C ILE A 111 -21.83 13.88 9.55
N SER A 112 -23.09 14.35 9.61
CA SER A 112 -24.09 14.10 8.55
C SER A 112 -23.62 14.66 7.20
N ALA A 113 -23.16 15.91 7.16
CA ALA A 113 -22.66 16.54 5.94
C ALA A 113 -21.43 15.82 5.37
N THR A 114 -20.54 15.31 6.23
CA THR A 114 -19.36 14.55 5.80
C THR A 114 -19.78 13.20 5.19
N ASN A 115 -20.76 12.53 5.79
CA ASN A 115 -21.29 11.27 5.26
C ASN A 115 -21.97 11.46 3.90
N THR A 116 -22.71 12.55 3.69
CA THR A 116 -23.30 12.87 2.39
C THR A 116 -22.22 13.06 1.32
N LYS A 117 -21.19 13.86 1.60
CA LYS A 117 -20.06 14.04 0.66
C LYS A 117 -19.33 12.73 0.36
N LEU A 118 -19.17 11.87 1.34
CA LEU A 118 -18.56 10.56 1.14
C LEU A 118 -19.39 9.68 0.21
N ALA A 119 -20.72 9.67 0.37
CA ALA A 119 -21.62 8.92 -0.50
C ALA A 119 -21.59 9.42 -1.96
N GLU A 120 -21.49 10.73 -2.17
CA GLU A 120 -21.34 11.32 -3.51
C GLU A 120 -20.04 10.87 -4.19
N LEU A 121 -18.92 10.90 -3.47
CA LEU A 121 -17.63 10.44 -3.99
C LEU A 121 -17.64 8.95 -4.35
N GLN A 122 -18.30 8.12 -3.53
CA GLN A 122 -18.48 6.69 -3.82
C GLN A 122 -19.34 6.47 -5.07
N ARG A 123 -20.41 7.26 -5.24
CA ARG A 123 -21.26 7.19 -6.44
C ARG A 123 -20.50 7.56 -7.70
N ILE A 124 -19.70 8.62 -7.66
CA ILE A 124 -18.85 9.05 -8.78
C ILE A 124 -17.86 7.93 -9.14
N TYR A 125 -17.16 7.37 -8.15
CA TYR A 125 -16.20 6.28 -8.37
C TYR A 125 -16.85 5.09 -9.11
N ASN A 126 -17.99 4.60 -8.61
CA ASN A 126 -18.68 3.45 -9.20
C ASN A 126 -19.19 3.73 -10.62
N SER A 127 -19.62 4.96 -10.91
CA SER A 127 -20.12 5.36 -12.24
C SER A 127 -19.00 5.50 -13.28
N THR A 128 -17.74 5.60 -12.85
CA THR A 128 -16.58 5.81 -13.74
C THR A 128 -15.90 4.48 -14.11
N THR A 129 -16.27 3.37 -13.46
CA THR A 129 -15.72 2.02 -13.67
C THR A 129 -16.49 1.15 -14.67
N ASP A 130 -17.60 1.65 -15.24
CA ASP A 130 -18.46 0.96 -16.24
C ASP A 130 -18.14 1.38 -17.70
N LEU A 131 -16.88 1.67 -18.03
CA LEU A 131 -16.42 2.06 -19.37
C LEU A 131 -15.22 1.23 -19.84
#